data_AF-A0A6A3KIS2-F1
#
_entry.id   AF-A0A6A3KIS2-F1
#
_cell.length_a   1.000
_cell.length_b   1.000
_cell.length_c   1.000
_cell.angle_alpha   90.00
_cell.angle_beta   90.00
_cell.angle_gamma   90.00
#
_symmetry.space_group_name_H-M   'P 1'
#
loop_
_entity.id
_entity.type
_entity.pdbx_description
1 polymer ?
#
loop_
_entity_poly.entity_id
_entity_poly.type
_entity_poly.pdbx_seq_one_letter_code
_entity_poly.pdbx_strand_id
1 'polypeptide(L)'
;MLSFGQSHNDEIAAIWTKAALKKWLGEEKSAGDVFDFVLKRHREYSLETPDLNTWVSYVMMLDKGDPYKTMFMVLQKRFDTATLDRMLDNPETIARMRVLAQKLQKELRLSQSL
;
A
#
# COMPACT_ATOMS: atom_id res chain seq x y z
N MET A 1 16.66 -33.54 -1.66
CA MET A 1 15.48 -32.70 -1.98
C MET A 1 15.99 -31.36 -2.49
N LEU A 2 15.82 -31.08 -3.78
CA LEU A 2 16.19 -29.80 -4.38
C LEU A 2 14.88 -29.11 -4.81
N SER A 3 14.60 -27.94 -4.26
CA SER A 3 13.58 -27.01 -4.77
C SER A 3 14.17 -25.60 -4.77
N PHE A 4 15.04 -25.34 -5.75
CA PHE A 4 15.65 -24.03 -6.03
C PHE A 4 15.01 -23.37 -7.27
N GLY A 5 13.69 -23.50 -7.41
CA GLY A 5 12.94 -22.85 -8.51
C GLY A 5 12.38 -21.47 -8.17
N GLN A 6 12.38 -21.09 -6.88
CA GLN A 6 11.66 -19.90 -6.41
C GLN A 6 12.57 -18.69 -6.15
N SER A 7 13.82 -18.88 -5.68
CA SER A 7 14.67 -17.75 -5.25
C SER A 7 15.10 -16.81 -6.38
N HIS A 8 15.43 -17.34 -7.57
CA HIS A 8 15.91 -16.50 -8.68
C HIS A 8 14.81 -15.60 -9.26
N ASN A 9 13.58 -16.11 -9.34
CA ASN A 9 12.44 -15.34 -9.82
C ASN A 9 12.04 -14.26 -8.81
N ASP A 10 12.11 -14.56 -7.51
CA ASP A 10 11.85 -13.58 -6.44
C ASP A 10 12.91 -12.46 -6.43
N GLU A 11 14.18 -12.79 -6.64
CA GLU A 11 15.27 -11.80 -6.79
C GLU A 11 15.05 -10.89 -8.00
N ILE A 12 14.70 -11.46 -9.16
CA ILE A 12 14.39 -10.70 -10.37
C ILE A 12 13.17 -9.80 -10.14
N ALA A 13 12.11 -10.31 -9.50
CA ALA A 13 10.92 -9.53 -9.17
C ALA A 13 11.24 -8.36 -8.22
N ALA A 14 12.12 -8.58 -7.23
CA ALA A 14 12.59 -7.52 -6.33
C ALA A 14 13.40 -6.44 -7.07
N ILE A 15 14.24 -6.83 -8.02
CA ILE A 15 14.99 -5.90 -8.89
C ILE A 15 14.02 -5.04 -9.71
N TRP A 16 13.06 -5.66 -10.40
CA TRP A 16 12.07 -4.93 -11.19
C TRP A 16 11.20 -4.00 -10.35
N THR A 17 10.77 -4.46 -9.18
CA THR A 17 10.02 -3.64 -8.22
C THR A 17 10.85 -2.41 -7.85
N LYS A 18 12.10 -2.59 -7.41
CA LYS A 18 12.98 -1.48 -7.03
C LYS A 18 13.22 -0.50 -8.19
N ALA A 19 13.37 -1.00 -9.41
CA ALA A 19 13.52 -0.15 -10.60
C ALA A 19 12.26 0.68 -10.88
N ALA A 20 11.07 0.08 -10.79
CA ALA A 20 9.80 0.78 -10.95
C ALA A 20 9.62 1.88 -9.89
N LEU A 21 9.90 1.57 -8.61
CA LEU A 21 9.80 2.55 -7.53
C LEU A 21 10.74 3.76 -7.75
N LYS A 22 11.99 3.50 -8.15
CA LYS A 22 12.97 4.56 -8.46
C LYS A 22 12.54 5.41 -9.65
N LYS A 23 11.99 4.78 -10.69
CA LYS A 23 11.46 5.48 -11.86
C LYS A 23 10.33 6.42 -11.47
N TRP A 24 9.34 5.95 -10.70
CA TRP A 24 8.25 6.80 -10.25
C TRP A 24 8.71 7.94 -9.34
N LEU A 25 9.76 7.77 -8.53
CA LEU A 25 10.36 8.89 -7.81
C LEU A 25 11.02 9.91 -8.73
N GLY A 26 11.79 9.45 -9.73
CA GLY A 26 12.44 10.34 -10.69
C GLY A 26 11.44 11.08 -11.59
N GLU A 27 10.26 10.51 -11.82
CA GLU A 27 9.12 11.12 -12.50
C GLU A 27 8.24 11.99 -11.58
N GLU A 28 8.64 12.15 -10.31
CA GLU A 28 7.91 12.94 -9.30
C GLU A 28 6.43 12.53 -9.15
N LYS A 29 6.13 11.23 -9.32
CA LYS A 29 4.77 10.73 -9.11
C LYS A 29 4.33 10.99 -7.67
N SER A 30 3.06 11.30 -7.50
CA SER A 30 2.48 11.35 -6.15
C SER A 30 2.16 9.95 -5.66
N ALA A 31 1.99 9.80 -4.34
CA ALA A 31 1.42 8.59 -3.74
C ALA A 31 0.04 8.23 -4.34
N GLY A 32 -0.73 9.24 -4.77
CA GLY A 32 -2.02 9.05 -5.42
C GLY A 32 -1.90 8.53 -6.86
N ASP A 33 -0.94 9.03 -7.64
CA ASP A 33 -0.72 8.56 -9.02
C ASP A 33 -0.32 7.08 -9.03
N VAL A 34 0.59 6.70 -8.13
CA VAL A 34 1.01 5.30 -8.01
C VAL A 34 -0.12 4.42 -7.48
N PHE A 35 -0.95 4.92 -6.56
CA PHE A 35 -2.16 4.20 -6.14
C PHE A 35 -3.07 3.93 -7.34
N ASP A 36 -3.34 4.95 -8.16
CA ASP A 36 -4.24 4.81 -9.31
C ASP A 36 -3.69 3.84 -10.35
N PHE A 37 -2.37 3.80 -10.48
CA PHE A 37 -1.70 2.88 -11.39
C PHE A 37 -1.76 1.42 -10.92
N VAL A 38 -1.48 1.15 -9.63
CA VAL A 38 -1.31 -0.22 -9.14
C VAL A 38 -2.57 -0.82 -8.48
N LEU A 39 -3.41 0.01 -7.87
CA LEU A 39 -4.47 -0.45 -6.97
C LEU A 39 -5.90 -0.13 -7.41
N LYS A 40 -6.13 1.00 -8.08
CA LYS A 40 -7.51 1.48 -8.39
C LYS A 40 -8.40 0.45 -9.09
N ARG A 41 -7.83 -0.44 -9.90
CA ARG A 41 -8.59 -1.52 -10.58
C ARG A 41 -9.27 -2.49 -9.60
N HIS A 42 -8.76 -2.61 -8.37
CA HIS A 42 -9.24 -3.55 -7.36
C HIS A 42 -10.37 -2.98 -6.49
N ARG A 43 -10.69 -1.68 -6.62
CA ARG A 43 -11.78 -1.02 -5.85
C ARG A 43 -11.64 -1.28 -4.34
N GLU A 44 -12.68 -1.76 -3.67
CA GLU A 44 -12.66 -2.04 -2.23
C GLU A 44 -11.73 -3.22 -1.84
N TYR A 45 -11.34 -4.06 -2.80
CA TYR A 45 -10.38 -5.15 -2.58
C TYR A 45 -8.91 -4.70 -2.68
N SER A 46 -8.66 -3.39 -2.80
CA SER A 46 -7.31 -2.83 -2.95
C SER A 46 -6.38 -3.16 -1.77
N LEU A 47 -6.91 -3.48 -0.59
CA LEU A 47 -6.11 -3.85 0.58
C LEU A 47 -5.87 -5.37 0.73
N GLU A 48 -6.47 -6.17 -0.14
CA GLU A 48 -6.42 -7.64 -0.09
C GLU A 48 -5.47 -8.21 -1.16
N THR A 49 -5.18 -7.42 -2.20
CA THR A 49 -4.27 -7.77 -3.29
C THR A 49 -2.79 -7.70 -2.89
N PRO A 50 -1.93 -8.61 -3.42
CA PRO A 50 -0.47 -8.49 -3.30
C PRO A 50 0.10 -7.18 -3.88
N ASP A 51 -0.59 -6.56 -4.84
CA ASP A 51 -0.17 -5.28 -5.47
C ASP A 51 -0.04 -4.15 -4.43
N LEU A 52 -0.72 -4.26 -3.28
CA LEU A 52 -0.63 -3.29 -2.19
C LEU A 52 0.80 -3.14 -1.68
N ASN A 53 1.60 -4.21 -1.66
CA ASN A 53 2.98 -4.17 -1.20
C ASN A 53 3.84 -3.21 -2.04
N THR A 54 3.57 -3.12 -3.35
CA THR A 54 4.27 -2.21 -4.26
C THR A 54 3.95 -0.76 -3.92
N TRP A 55 2.66 -0.44 -3.71
CA TRP A 55 2.26 0.91 -3.32
C TRP A 55 2.78 1.32 -1.94
N VAL A 56 2.68 0.43 -0.95
CA VAL A 56 3.20 0.67 0.40
C VAL A 56 4.71 0.94 0.35
N SER A 57 5.46 0.11 -0.38
CA SER A 57 6.90 0.29 -0.56
C SER A 57 7.23 1.63 -1.23
N TYR A 58 6.41 2.06 -2.20
CA TYR A 58 6.57 3.35 -2.84
C TYR A 58 6.40 4.51 -1.86
N VAL A 59 5.30 4.53 -1.10
CA VAL A 59 5.01 5.65 -0.19
C VAL A 59 6.03 5.72 0.95
N MET A 60 6.49 4.57 1.47
CA MET A 60 7.62 4.50 2.42
C MET A 60 8.94 5.06 1.84
N MET A 61 9.11 4.97 0.51
CA MET A 61 10.26 5.54 -0.16
C MET A 61 10.11 7.04 -0.41
N LEU A 62 8.91 7.48 -0.79
CA LEU A 62 8.55 8.85 -1.12
C LEU A 62 8.53 9.77 0.11
N ASP A 63 7.85 9.35 1.18
CA ASP A 63 7.65 10.15 2.39
C ASP A 63 8.44 9.57 3.56
N LYS A 64 9.50 10.28 3.96
CA LYS A 64 10.36 9.91 5.09
C LYS A 64 9.89 10.47 6.43
N GLY A 65 8.89 11.35 6.42
CA GLY A 65 8.33 11.96 7.62
C GLY A 65 7.19 11.11 8.17
N ASP A 66 6.08 11.05 7.43
CA ASP A 66 4.87 10.35 7.88
C ASP A 66 4.16 9.59 6.74
N PRO A 67 4.78 8.50 6.26
CA PRO A 67 4.23 7.73 5.15
C PRO A 67 2.85 7.13 5.45
N TYR A 68 2.52 6.86 6.72
CA TYR A 68 1.21 6.31 7.10
C TYR A 68 0.11 7.35 6.97
N LYS A 69 0.37 8.59 7.39
CA LYS A 69 -0.55 9.71 7.15
C LYS A 69 -0.71 9.98 5.66
N THR A 70 0.36 9.93 4.88
CA THR A 70 0.30 10.07 3.42
C THR A 70 -0.55 8.96 2.78
N MET A 71 -0.35 7.69 3.16
CA MET A 71 -1.21 6.58 2.70
C MET A 71 -2.67 6.80 3.06
N PHE A 72 -2.93 7.19 4.31
CA PHE A 72 -4.27 7.46 4.81
C PHE A 72 -4.98 8.57 4.01
N MET A 73 -4.32 9.69 3.76
CA MET A 73 -4.88 10.79 2.94
C MET A 73 -5.21 10.35 1.52
N VAL A 74 -4.41 9.45 0.93
CA VAL A 74 -4.67 8.89 -0.41
C VAL A 74 -5.91 7.99 -0.41
N LEU A 75 -6.07 7.18 0.64
CA LEU A 75 -7.21 6.27 0.81
C LEU A 75 -8.51 7.05 1.08
N GLN A 76 -8.49 8.04 1.97
CA GLN A 76 -9.66 8.88 2.27
C GLN A 76 -10.20 9.66 1.06
N LYS A 77 -9.34 9.99 0.09
CA LYS A 77 -9.78 10.63 -1.16
C LYS A 77 -10.53 9.69 -2.11
N ARG A 78 -10.46 8.37 -1.87
CA ARG A 78 -10.97 7.32 -2.78
C ARG A 78 -12.07 6.47 -2.16
N PHE A 79 -12.09 6.38 -0.84
CA PHE A 79 -13.07 5.62 -0.08
C PHE A 79 -13.66 6.52 0.98
N ASP A 80 -14.98 6.46 1.14
CA ASP A 80 -15.62 7.08 2.30
C ASP A 80 -15.15 6.40 3.60
N THR A 81 -15.36 7.11 4.71
CA THR A 81 -14.93 6.67 6.04
C THR A 81 -15.47 5.29 6.42
N ALA A 82 -16.74 5.00 6.13
CA ALA A 82 -17.37 3.73 6.51
C ALA A 82 -16.82 2.55 5.70
N THR A 83 -16.50 2.79 4.42
CA THR A 83 -15.88 1.82 3.53
C THR A 83 -14.45 1.56 3.92
N LEU A 84 -13.68 2.61 4.22
CA LEU A 84 -12.30 2.47 4.65
C LEU A 84 -12.18 1.73 6.00
N ASP A 85 -13.07 2.01 6.95
CA ASP A 85 -13.14 1.29 8.23
C ASP A 85 -13.34 -0.21 8.03
N ARG A 86 -14.35 -0.59 7.22
CA ARG A 86 -14.64 -1.98 6.87
C ARG A 86 -13.47 -2.69 6.19
N MET A 87 -12.80 -2.02 5.26
CA MET A 87 -11.63 -2.56 4.57
C MET A 87 -10.47 -2.80 5.54
N LEU A 88 -10.27 -1.92 6.52
CA LEU A 88 -9.19 -2.03 7.51
C LEU A 88 -9.48 -3.04 8.61
N ASP A 89 -10.75 -3.31 8.90
CA ASP A 89 -11.21 -4.36 9.84
C ASP A 89 -11.36 -5.74 9.17
N ASN A 90 -11.16 -5.84 7.84
CA ASN A 90 -11.25 -7.11 7.12
C ASN A 90 -10.20 -8.12 7.66
N PRO A 91 -10.62 -9.34 8.07
CA PRO A 91 -9.71 -10.38 8.56
C PRO A 91 -8.56 -10.73 7.60
N GLU A 92 -8.79 -10.74 6.29
CA GLU A 92 -7.75 -11.00 5.28
C GLU A 92 -6.71 -9.88 5.22
N THR A 93 -7.16 -8.63 5.29
CA THR A 93 -6.28 -7.46 5.37
C THR A 93 -5.44 -7.51 6.65
N ILE A 94 -6.04 -7.83 7.79
CA ILE A 94 -5.32 -7.97 9.07
C ILE A 94 -4.33 -9.14 9.02
N ALA A 95 -4.73 -10.30 8.49
CA ALA A 95 -3.87 -11.47 8.37
C ALA A 95 -2.65 -11.18 7.48
N ARG A 96 -2.85 -10.44 6.39
CA ARG A 96 -1.77 -10.06 5.46
C ARG A 96 -0.89 -8.95 6.04
N MET A 97 -1.48 -7.93 6.66
CA MET A 97 -0.79 -6.67 6.99
C MET A 97 -1.29 -6.02 8.29
N ARG A 98 -1.29 -6.79 9.39
CA ARG A 98 -1.72 -6.34 10.72
C ARG A 98 -1.17 -4.97 11.14
N VAL A 99 0.15 -4.75 10.96
CA VAL A 99 0.79 -3.50 11.40
C VAL A 99 0.30 -2.31 10.58
N LEU A 100 0.19 -2.46 9.26
CA LEU A 100 -0.33 -1.40 8.39
C LEU A 100 -1.79 -1.10 8.72
N ALA A 101 -2.63 -2.12 8.87
CA ALA A 101 -4.03 -1.98 9.24
C ALA A 101 -4.17 -1.20 10.55
N GLN A 102 -3.43 -1.59 11.60
CA GLN A 102 -3.44 -0.88 12.88
C GLN A 102 -3.01 0.59 12.78
N LYS A 103 -1.99 0.89 11.96
CA LYS A 103 -1.54 2.28 11.75
C LYS A 103 -2.59 3.10 11.02
N LEU A 104 -3.17 2.58 9.95
CA LEU A 104 -4.20 3.28 9.17
C LEU A 104 -5.49 3.45 9.98
N GLN A 105 -5.88 2.47 10.80
CA GLN A 105 -7.01 2.63 11.72
C GLN A 105 -6.74 3.71 12.77
N LYS A 106 -5.49 3.87 13.22
CA LYS A 106 -5.13 4.96 14.13
C LYS A 106 -5.34 6.32 13.45
N GLU A 107 -4.85 6.48 12.22
CA GLU A 107 -5.07 7.71 11.44
C GLU A 107 -6.56 7.98 11.21
N LEU A 108 -7.35 6.94 10.94
CA LEU A 108 -8.80 7.04 10.79
C LEU A 108 -9.47 7.61 12.05
N ARG A 109 -9.16 7.04 13.22
CA ARG A 109 -9.69 7.50 14.51
C ARG A 109 -9.27 8.94 14.81
N LEU A 110 -8.02 9.30 14.53
CA LEU A 110 -7.53 10.67 14.72
C LEU A 110 -8.32 11.67 13.87
N SER A 111 -8.63 11.32 12.61
CA SER A 111 -9.39 12.19 11.70
C SER A 111 -10.84 12.43 12.12
N GLN A 112 -11.42 11.54 12.94
CA GLN A 112 -12.79 11.65 13.46
C GLN A 112 -12.87 12.42 14.78
N SER A 113 -11.73 12.63 15.45
CA SER A 113 -11.64 13.29 16.76
C SER A 113 -11.35 14.79 16.70
N LEU A 114 -11.19 15.33 15.48
CA LEU A 114 -10.91 16.73 15.18
C LEU A 114 -12.17 17.38 14.57
#